data_AF-A0ABD5RQB4-F1
#
_entry.id   AF-A0ABD5RQB4-F1
#
_cell.length_a   1.000
_cell.length_b   1.000
_cell.length_c   1.000
_cell.angle_alpha   90.00
_cell.angle_beta   90.00
_cell.angle_gamma   90.00
#
_symmetry.space_group_name_H-M   'P 1'
#
loop_
_entity.id
_entity.type
_entity.pdbx_description
1 polymer ?
#
loop_
_entity_poly.entity_id
_entity_poly.type
_entity_poly.pdbx_seq_one_letter_code
_entity_poly.pdbx_strand_id
1 'polypeptide(L)'
;MAIDKTARRILTVLDEHGELPGPRIADRLDVASGSVSHSMREHLLPRGLVETVRTETNPGSARDTHHYQLTEQGQGWLDEHGDKVTIDSLDDLQDGVEQAVEVAESARESVQSYRQKLARANDRSKENKDRIDEIDGDYASMVELLRIQKNAREHADEHADDLDARIDYTQESTKKTLQRLARELDAQRNRVIDRIEELEETVANQQERIDEQAEQIEGLESRRWF
;
A
#
# COMPACT_ATOMS: atom_id res chain seq x y z
N MET A 1 -52.50 -29.26 -23.91
CA MET A 1 -51.05 -29.35 -24.15
C MET A 1 -50.48 -27.92 -24.24
N ALA A 2 -49.46 -27.54 -23.45
CA ALA A 2 -48.96 -26.16 -23.44
C ALA A 2 -47.83 -25.97 -24.45
N ILE A 3 -48.10 -25.28 -25.57
CA ILE A 3 -47.07 -24.66 -26.42
C ILE A 3 -46.99 -23.16 -26.10
N ASP A 4 -45.80 -22.59 -26.23
CA ASP A 4 -45.54 -21.18 -25.95
C ASP A 4 -46.23 -20.26 -26.98
N LYS A 5 -46.33 -18.97 -26.65
CA LYS A 5 -47.03 -17.98 -27.48
C LYS A 5 -46.41 -17.86 -28.88
N THR A 6 -45.09 -18.00 -28.97
CA THR A 6 -44.36 -17.94 -30.25
C THR A 6 -44.69 -19.15 -31.12
N ALA A 7 -44.68 -20.37 -30.57
CA ALA A 7 -45.08 -21.58 -31.28
C ALA A 7 -46.50 -21.50 -31.83
N ARG A 8 -47.47 -20.95 -31.08
CA ARG A 8 -48.85 -20.76 -31.56
C ARG A 8 -48.91 -19.85 -32.78
N ARG A 9 -48.24 -18.69 -32.69
CA ARG A 9 -48.18 -17.72 -33.79
C ARG A 9 -47.50 -18.30 -35.03
N ILE A 10 -46.49 -19.16 -34.85
CA ILE A 10 -45.84 -19.87 -35.95
C ILE A 10 -46.81 -20.81 -36.66
N LEU A 11 -47.62 -21.58 -35.92
CA LEU A 11 -48.61 -22.50 -36.51
C LEU A 11 -49.63 -21.72 -37.36
N THR A 12 -50.14 -20.60 -36.87
CA THR A 12 -51.06 -19.73 -37.63
C THR A 12 -50.42 -19.21 -38.91
N VAL A 13 -49.16 -18.76 -38.86
CA VAL A 13 -48.46 -18.28 -40.06
C VAL A 13 -48.24 -19.40 -41.09
N LEU A 14 -48.03 -20.64 -40.64
CA LEU A 14 -47.88 -21.80 -41.53
C LEU A 14 -49.23 -22.28 -42.11
N ASP A 15 -50.32 -22.15 -41.36
CA ASP A 15 -51.67 -22.42 -41.86
C ASP A 15 -52.07 -21.42 -42.96
N GLU A 16 -51.81 -20.13 -42.75
CA GLU A 16 -52.15 -19.07 -43.71
C GLU A 16 -51.29 -19.08 -44.99
N HIS A 17 -50.06 -19.58 -44.90
CA HIS A 17 -49.06 -19.42 -45.98
C HIS A 17 -48.42 -20.71 -46.47
N GLY A 18 -48.77 -21.84 -45.87
CA GLY A 18 -48.21 -23.14 -46.21
C GLY A 18 -46.72 -23.23 -45.86
N GLU A 19 -45.91 -23.75 -46.80
CA GLU A 19 -44.48 -23.95 -46.61
C GLU A 19 -43.72 -22.61 -46.54
N LEU A 20 -43.01 -22.37 -45.43
CA LEU A 20 -42.17 -21.18 -45.27
C LEU A 20 -40.79 -21.49 -44.67
N PRO A 21 -39.72 -20.80 -45.14
CA PRO A 21 -38.41 -20.87 -44.50
C PRO A 21 -38.41 -20.14 -43.15
N GLY A 22 -37.67 -20.68 -42.18
CA GLY A 22 -37.57 -20.14 -40.82
C GLY A 22 -37.34 -18.62 -40.72
N PRO A 23 -36.44 -18.01 -41.52
CA PRO A 23 -36.25 -16.56 -41.56
C PRO A 23 -37.51 -15.78 -41.98
N ARG A 24 -38.26 -16.26 -42.99
CA ARG A 24 -39.51 -15.59 -43.42
C ARG A 24 -40.62 -15.69 -42.38
N ILE A 25 -40.64 -16.77 -41.60
CA ILE A 25 -41.54 -16.89 -40.44
C ILE A 25 -41.18 -15.83 -39.38
N ALA A 26 -39.88 -15.64 -39.12
CA ALA A 26 -39.39 -14.63 -38.19
C ALA A 26 -39.76 -13.21 -38.63
N ASP A 27 -39.57 -12.89 -39.92
CA ASP A 27 -39.94 -11.60 -40.51
C ASP A 27 -41.45 -11.33 -40.40
N ARG A 28 -42.28 -12.34 -40.69
CA ARG A 28 -43.75 -12.20 -40.62
C ARG A 28 -44.27 -12.02 -39.20
N LEU A 29 -43.55 -12.55 -38.21
CA LEU A 29 -43.93 -12.45 -36.81
C LEU A 29 -43.29 -11.25 -36.09
N ASP A 30 -42.41 -10.51 -36.77
CA ASP A 30 -41.56 -9.46 -36.21
C ASP A 30 -40.81 -9.91 -34.94
N VAL A 31 -40.17 -11.08 -35.03
CA VAL A 31 -39.39 -11.66 -33.92
C VAL A 31 -38.00 -12.05 -34.38
N ALA A 32 -37.05 -12.15 -33.44
CA ALA A 32 -35.71 -12.64 -33.75
C ALA A 32 -35.76 -14.08 -34.30
N SER A 33 -34.97 -14.38 -35.35
CA SER A 33 -34.90 -15.73 -35.95
C SER A 33 -34.46 -16.82 -34.96
N GLY A 34 -33.75 -16.43 -33.90
CA GLY A 34 -33.40 -17.32 -32.78
C GLY A 34 -34.64 -17.81 -32.00
N SER A 35 -35.65 -16.96 -31.82
CA SER A 35 -36.91 -17.30 -31.13
C SER A 35 -37.75 -18.28 -31.94
N VAL A 36 -37.80 -18.12 -33.27
CA VAL A 36 -38.43 -19.09 -34.18
C VAL A 36 -37.70 -20.43 -34.12
N SER A 37 -36.37 -20.42 -34.20
CA SER A 37 -35.56 -21.64 -34.14
C SER A 37 -35.73 -22.39 -32.82
N HIS A 38 -35.81 -21.67 -31.70
CA HIS A 38 -36.05 -22.24 -30.38
C HIS A 38 -37.45 -22.87 -30.29
N SER A 39 -38.49 -22.14 -30.71
CA SER A 39 -39.88 -22.61 -30.68
C SER A 39 -40.10 -23.84 -31.59
N MET A 40 -39.49 -23.83 -32.77
CA MET A 40 -39.50 -24.98 -33.68
C MET A 40 -38.89 -26.21 -33.02
N ARG A 41 -37.71 -26.07 -32.39
CA ARG A 41 -36.97 -27.19 -31.80
C ARG A 41 -37.59 -27.71 -30.50
N GLU A 42 -38.05 -26.83 -29.63
CA GLU A 42 -38.50 -27.21 -28.28
C GLU A 42 -39.99 -27.58 -28.24
N HIS A 43 -40.80 -27.04 -29.15
CA HIS A 43 -42.26 -27.10 -29.02
C HIS A 43 -42.97 -27.68 -30.23
N LEU A 44 -42.52 -27.41 -31.46
CA LEU A 44 -43.28 -27.76 -32.67
C LEU A 44 -42.82 -29.08 -33.30
N LEU A 45 -41.52 -29.21 -33.62
CA LEU A 45 -40.96 -30.41 -34.24
C LEU A 45 -41.06 -31.66 -33.35
N PRO A 46 -40.71 -31.64 -32.04
CA PRO A 46 -40.78 -32.85 -31.20
C PRO A 46 -42.20 -33.38 -31.01
N ARG A 47 -43.20 -32.50 -31.20
CA ARG A 47 -44.61 -32.80 -31.02
C ARG A 47 -45.32 -33.14 -32.33
N GLY A 48 -44.58 -33.15 -33.44
CA GLY A 48 -45.10 -33.49 -34.76
C GLY A 48 -46.10 -32.47 -35.32
N LEU A 49 -46.15 -31.24 -34.80
CA LEU A 49 -47.10 -30.21 -35.25
C LEU A 49 -46.64 -29.53 -36.55
N VAL A 50 -45.34 -29.55 -36.78
CA VAL A 50 -44.68 -28.98 -37.95
C VAL A 50 -43.63 -29.98 -38.40
N GLU A 51 -43.36 -30.05 -39.70
CA GLU A 51 -42.28 -30.85 -40.27
C GLU A 51 -41.35 -30.03 -41.16
N THR A 52 -40.13 -30.50 -41.34
CA THR A 52 -39.15 -29.89 -42.25
C THR A 52 -39.27 -30.54 -43.62
N VAL A 53 -39.82 -29.82 -44.59
CA VAL A 53 -40.11 -30.34 -45.94
C VAL A 53 -38.93 -30.15 -46.89
N ARG A 54 -38.16 -29.09 -46.69
CA ARG A 54 -37.01 -28.75 -47.54
C ARG A 54 -35.90 -28.11 -46.73
N THR A 55 -34.66 -28.37 -47.12
CA THR A 55 -33.48 -27.70 -46.58
C THR A 55 -32.70 -27.10 -47.75
N GLU A 56 -32.52 -25.78 -47.74
CA GLU A 56 -31.72 -25.06 -48.72
C GLU A 56 -30.33 -24.81 -48.16
N THR A 57 -29.34 -25.44 -48.77
CA THR A 57 -27.92 -25.15 -48.50
C THR A 57 -27.53 -23.90 -49.27
N ASN A 58 -27.21 -22.83 -48.53
CA ASN A 58 -26.84 -21.55 -49.11
C ASN A 58 -25.31 -21.43 -49.22
N PRO A 59 -24.72 -21.52 -50.43
CA PRO A 59 -23.29 -21.35 -50.60
C PRO A 59 -22.88 -19.92 -50.24
N GLY A 60 -22.19 -19.77 -49.10
CA GLY A 60 -21.78 -18.47 -48.52
C GLY A 60 -22.39 -18.15 -47.15
N SER A 61 -23.36 -18.95 -46.67
CA SER A 61 -23.89 -18.88 -45.31
C SER A 61 -23.37 -20.05 -44.47
N ALA A 62 -23.04 -19.80 -43.20
CA ALA A 62 -22.63 -20.85 -42.26
C ALA A 62 -23.80 -21.74 -41.78
N ARG A 63 -25.04 -21.49 -42.25
CA ARG A 63 -26.24 -22.21 -41.83
C ARG A 63 -27.16 -22.51 -43.00
N ASP A 64 -27.66 -23.73 -43.02
CA ASP A 64 -28.74 -24.17 -43.91
C ASP A 64 -30.07 -23.52 -43.52
N THR A 65 -30.93 -23.29 -44.50
CA THR A 65 -32.28 -22.75 -44.29
C THR A 65 -33.30 -23.88 -44.37
N HIS A 66 -33.95 -24.16 -43.25
CA HIS A 66 -35.02 -25.14 -43.18
C HIS A 66 -36.37 -24.50 -43.51
N HIS A 67 -37.13 -25.19 -44.36
CA HIS A 67 -38.51 -24.89 -44.73
C HIS A 67 -39.44 -25.78 -43.94
N TYR A 68 -40.45 -25.16 -43.36
CA TYR A 68 -41.37 -25.79 -42.43
C TYR A 68 -42.77 -25.78 -43.01
N GLN A 69 -43.50 -26.87 -42.80
CA GLN A 69 -44.92 -26.99 -43.17
C GLN A 69 -45.70 -27.58 -42.00
N LEU A 70 -46.96 -27.17 -41.89
CA LEU A 70 -47.89 -27.72 -40.92
C LEU A 70 -48.23 -29.17 -41.26
N THR A 71 -48.25 -30.05 -40.25
CA THR A 71 -48.71 -31.43 -40.41
C THR A 71 -50.23 -31.51 -40.20
N GLU A 72 -50.86 -32.65 -40.53
CA GLU A 72 -52.27 -32.90 -40.19
C GLU A 72 -52.54 -32.79 -38.69
N GLN A 73 -51.58 -33.16 -37.85
CA GLN A 73 -51.65 -33.02 -36.39
C GLN A 73 -51.57 -31.54 -35.97
N GLY A 74 -50.75 -30.74 -36.65
CA GLY A 74 -50.70 -29.30 -36.48
C GLY A 74 -52.01 -28.61 -36.87
N GLN A 75 -52.62 -29.04 -37.97
CA GLN A 75 -53.92 -28.54 -38.42
C GLN A 75 -55.02 -28.85 -37.41
N GLY A 76 -55.13 -30.11 -36.97
CA GLY A 76 -56.13 -30.49 -35.97
C GLY A 76 -55.95 -29.76 -34.64
N TRP A 77 -54.70 -29.42 -34.27
CA TRP A 77 -54.44 -28.59 -33.09
C TRP A 77 -54.97 -27.16 -33.27
N LEU A 78 -54.75 -26.55 -34.44
CA LEU A 78 -55.29 -25.24 -34.78
C LEU A 78 -56.81 -25.25 -34.88
N ASP A 79 -57.44 -26.30 -35.41
CA ASP A 79 -58.89 -26.38 -35.46
C ASP A 79 -59.51 -26.46 -34.04
N GLU A 80 -58.83 -27.14 -33.11
CA GLU A 80 -59.29 -27.28 -31.71
C GLU A 80 -58.98 -26.04 -30.85
N HIS A 81 -57.93 -25.28 -31.17
CA HIS A 81 -57.41 -24.20 -30.32
C HIS A 81 -57.34 -22.82 -31.00
N GLY A 82 -57.70 -22.72 -32.28
CA GLY A 82 -57.52 -21.55 -33.15
C GLY A 82 -58.40 -20.36 -32.80
N ASP A 83 -59.61 -20.62 -32.28
CA ASP A 83 -60.51 -19.58 -31.77
C ASP A 83 -59.96 -18.85 -30.53
N LYS A 84 -58.88 -19.34 -29.91
CA LYS A 84 -58.15 -18.65 -28.83
C LYS A 84 -56.94 -17.86 -29.31
N VAL A 85 -56.69 -17.79 -30.62
CA VAL A 85 -55.48 -17.19 -31.20
C VAL A 85 -55.74 -15.80 -31.79
N THR A 86 -57.00 -15.46 -32.08
CA THR A 86 -57.38 -14.14 -32.58
C THR A 86 -57.75 -13.20 -31.45
N ILE A 87 -56.75 -12.36 -31.12
CA ILE A 87 -56.84 -11.17 -30.25
C ILE A 87 -56.79 -11.52 -28.76
N ASP A 88 -55.56 -11.47 -28.20
CA ASP A 88 -55.36 -11.21 -26.77
C ASP A 88 -56.22 -9.99 -26.40
N SER A 89 -57.05 -10.13 -25.38
CA SER A 89 -58.03 -9.11 -25.04
C SER A 89 -57.35 -7.77 -24.71
N LEU A 90 -58.09 -6.67 -24.80
CA LEU A 90 -57.57 -5.35 -24.41
C LEU A 90 -57.03 -5.36 -22.97
N ASP A 91 -57.59 -6.21 -22.09
CA ASP A 91 -57.16 -6.44 -20.72
C ASP A 91 -55.78 -7.13 -20.63
N ASP A 92 -55.50 -8.14 -21.46
CA ASP A 92 -54.19 -8.83 -21.46
C ASP A 92 -53.04 -7.93 -21.93
N LEU A 93 -53.33 -6.99 -22.85
CA LEU A 93 -52.39 -5.95 -23.26
C LEU A 93 -52.16 -4.91 -22.16
N GLN A 94 -53.20 -4.60 -21.40
CA GLN A 94 -53.14 -3.61 -20.32
C GLN A 94 -52.34 -4.16 -19.12
N ASP A 95 -52.56 -5.42 -18.75
CA ASP A 95 -51.79 -6.13 -17.72
C ASP A 95 -50.31 -6.25 -18.09
N GLY A 96 -50.01 -6.56 -19.37
CA GLY A 96 -48.64 -6.63 -19.88
C GLY A 96 -47.90 -5.29 -19.86
N VAL A 97 -48.62 -4.20 -20.15
CA VAL A 97 -48.06 -2.83 -20.07
C VAL A 97 -47.85 -2.42 -18.62
N GLU A 98 -48.79 -2.71 -17.72
CA GLU A 98 -48.68 -2.38 -16.29
C GLU A 98 -47.48 -3.11 -15.65
N GLN A 99 -47.32 -4.40 -15.95
CA GLN A 99 -46.18 -5.20 -15.48
C GLN A 99 -44.84 -4.72 -16.06
N ALA A 100 -44.82 -4.27 -17.32
CA ALA A 100 -43.62 -3.68 -17.93
C ALA A 100 -43.24 -2.33 -17.31
N VAL A 101 -44.23 -1.50 -16.95
CA VAL A 101 -44.01 -0.23 -16.25
C VAL A 101 -43.45 -0.47 -14.85
N GLU A 102 -44.00 -1.43 -14.11
CA GLU A 102 -43.55 -1.77 -12.76
C GLU A 102 -42.10 -2.30 -12.76
N VAL A 103 -41.75 -3.14 -13.74
CA VAL A 103 -40.37 -3.61 -13.95
C VAL A 103 -39.44 -2.46 -14.33
N ALA A 104 -39.90 -1.52 -15.17
CA ALA A 104 -39.13 -0.36 -15.57
C ALA A 104 -38.89 0.60 -14.39
N GLU A 105 -39.88 0.80 -13.51
CA GLU A 105 -39.75 1.60 -12.29
C GLU A 105 -38.78 0.95 -11.29
N SER A 106 -38.91 -0.35 -11.05
CA SER A 106 -37.98 -1.11 -10.20
C SER A 106 -36.54 -1.08 -10.72
N ALA A 107 -36.36 -1.20 -12.05
CA ALA A 107 -35.06 -1.05 -12.69
C ALA A 107 -34.51 0.38 -12.50
N ARG A 108 -35.35 1.41 -12.65
CA ARG A 108 -34.97 2.81 -12.45
C ARG A 108 -34.51 3.09 -11.01
N GLU A 109 -35.23 2.58 -10.03
CA GLU A 109 -34.85 2.67 -8.61
C GLU A 109 -33.53 1.96 -8.33
N SER A 110 -33.32 0.78 -8.91
CA SER A 110 -32.06 0.04 -8.76
C SER A 110 -30.87 0.84 -9.31
N VAL A 111 -31.03 1.46 -10.49
CA VAL A 111 -30.01 2.31 -11.12
C VAL A 111 -29.73 3.54 -10.26
N GLN A 112 -30.77 4.16 -9.67
CA GLN A 112 -30.61 5.29 -8.76
C GLN A 112 -29.85 4.90 -7.49
N SER A 113 -30.15 3.72 -6.93
CA SER A 113 -29.41 3.15 -5.79
C SER A 113 -27.94 2.90 -6.13
N TYR A 114 -27.65 2.34 -7.30
CA TYR A 114 -26.28 2.14 -7.76
C TYR A 114 -25.54 3.47 -7.99
N ARG A 115 -26.18 4.48 -8.58
CA ARG A 115 -25.60 5.82 -8.72
C ARG A 115 -25.26 6.44 -7.37
N GLN A 116 -26.13 6.28 -6.37
CA GLN A 116 -25.87 6.79 -5.02
C GLN A 116 -24.73 6.04 -4.34
N LYS A 117 -24.66 4.70 -4.48
CA LYS A 117 -23.54 3.90 -3.98
C LYS A 117 -22.22 4.28 -4.65
N LEU A 118 -22.23 4.52 -5.96
CA LEU A 118 -21.07 4.95 -6.74
C LEU A 118 -20.58 6.33 -6.27
N ALA A 119 -21.50 7.28 -6.08
CA ALA A 119 -21.16 8.61 -5.53
C ALA A 119 -20.47 8.49 -4.16
N ARG A 120 -21.07 7.74 -3.22
CA ARG A 120 -20.48 7.50 -1.90
C ARG A 120 -19.14 6.77 -1.94
N ALA A 121 -18.93 5.90 -2.92
CA ALA A 121 -17.65 5.20 -3.10
C ALA A 121 -16.59 6.18 -3.65
N ASN A 122 -16.98 7.04 -4.57
CA ASN A 122 -16.10 8.06 -5.14
C ASN A 122 -15.69 9.10 -4.09
N ASP A 123 -16.64 9.56 -3.25
CA ASP A 123 -16.34 10.49 -2.15
C ASP A 123 -15.33 9.88 -1.17
N ARG A 124 -15.54 8.62 -0.77
CA ARG A 124 -14.58 7.88 0.08
C ARG A 124 -13.23 7.67 -0.60
N SER A 125 -13.21 7.43 -1.90
CA SER A 125 -11.96 7.31 -2.66
C SER A 125 -11.19 8.62 -2.69
N LYS A 126 -11.90 9.75 -2.81
CA LYS A 126 -11.30 11.08 -2.78
C LYS A 126 -10.74 11.40 -1.40
N GLU A 127 -11.51 11.16 -0.35
CA GLU A 127 -11.06 11.32 1.04
C GLU A 127 -9.84 10.45 1.35
N ASN A 128 -9.83 9.19 0.91
CA ASN A 128 -8.68 8.32 1.08
C ASN A 128 -7.45 8.82 0.31
N LYS A 129 -7.64 9.39 -0.88
CA LYS A 129 -6.54 9.99 -1.64
C LYS A 129 -5.96 11.19 -0.89
N ASP A 130 -6.81 12.09 -0.40
CA ASP A 130 -6.38 13.27 0.35
C ASP A 130 -5.60 12.86 1.63
N ARG A 131 -6.03 11.77 2.31
CA ARG A 131 -5.30 11.19 3.46
C ARG A 131 -3.96 10.57 3.09
N ILE A 132 -3.85 9.94 1.92
CA ILE A 132 -2.58 9.40 1.43
C ILE A 132 -1.61 10.54 1.14
N ASP A 133 -2.09 11.60 0.48
CA ASP A 133 -1.28 12.78 0.17
C ASP A 133 -0.79 13.48 1.47
N GLU A 134 -1.62 13.51 2.52
CA GLU A 134 -1.23 13.98 3.85
C GLU A 134 -0.13 13.11 4.49
N ILE A 135 -0.31 11.78 4.49
CA ILE A 135 0.67 10.83 5.03
C ILE A 135 2.00 10.92 4.29
N ASP A 136 1.98 11.08 2.96
CA ASP A 136 3.20 11.25 2.16
C ASP A 136 3.95 12.54 2.54
N GLY A 137 3.21 13.62 2.83
CA GLY A 137 3.76 14.86 3.36
C GLY A 137 4.42 14.67 4.73
N ASP A 138 3.74 13.99 5.66
CA ASP A 138 4.27 13.68 6.98
C ASP A 138 5.52 12.78 6.90
N TYR A 139 5.52 11.81 5.99
CA TYR A 139 6.67 10.92 5.78
C TYR A 139 7.89 11.68 5.26
N ALA A 140 7.69 12.62 4.34
CA ALA A 140 8.77 13.50 3.87
C ALA A 140 9.34 14.36 5.02
N SER A 141 8.47 14.89 5.88
CA SER A 141 8.90 15.64 7.07
C SER A 141 9.71 14.78 8.05
N MET A 142 9.24 13.55 8.31
CA MET A 142 9.93 12.59 9.18
C MET A 142 11.32 12.21 8.64
N VAL A 143 11.44 11.99 7.33
CA VAL A 143 12.72 11.69 6.68
C VAL A 143 13.71 12.86 6.87
N GLU A 144 13.25 14.10 6.74
CA GLU A 144 14.12 15.27 6.95
C GLU A 144 14.54 15.41 8.42
N LEU A 145 13.64 15.14 9.37
CA LEU A 145 13.98 15.11 10.80
C LEU A 145 15.03 14.04 11.13
N LEU A 146 14.89 12.84 10.56
CA LEU A 146 15.89 11.77 10.73
C LEU A 146 17.24 12.15 10.13
N ARG A 147 17.24 12.87 9.00
CA ARG A 147 18.47 13.40 8.40
C ARG A 147 19.14 14.43 9.32
N ILE A 148 18.39 15.38 9.86
CA ILE A 148 18.90 16.37 10.82
C ILE A 148 19.46 15.68 12.06
N GLN A 149 18.74 14.70 12.61
CA GLN A 149 19.18 13.95 13.80
C GLN A 149 20.47 13.18 13.53
N LYS A 150 20.59 12.54 12.36
CA LYS A 150 21.81 11.85 11.95
C LYS A 150 23.00 12.80 11.88
N ASN A 151 22.84 13.94 11.21
CA ASN A 151 23.92 14.93 11.09
C ASN A 151 24.32 15.51 12.46
N ALA A 152 23.34 15.77 13.33
CA ALA A 152 23.61 16.26 14.69
C ALA A 152 24.40 15.23 15.52
N ARG A 153 24.12 13.94 15.32
CA ARG A 153 24.87 12.86 15.97
C ARG A 153 26.30 12.74 15.44
N GLU A 154 26.48 12.79 14.12
CA GLU A 154 27.81 12.78 13.51
C GLU A 154 28.68 13.94 14.04
N HIS A 155 28.12 15.15 14.12
CA HIS A 155 28.81 16.29 14.72
C HIS A 155 29.11 16.12 16.22
N ALA A 156 28.21 15.49 16.98
CA ALA A 156 28.45 15.22 18.39
C ALA A 156 29.59 14.21 18.60
N ASP A 157 29.66 13.18 17.75
CA ASP A 157 30.72 12.17 17.78
C ASP A 157 32.08 12.81 17.40
N GLU A 158 32.13 13.67 16.38
CA GLU A 158 33.33 14.44 16.02
C GLU A 158 33.82 15.35 17.18
N HIS A 159 32.89 16.01 17.88
CA HIS A 159 33.22 16.82 19.04
C HIS A 159 33.71 16.01 20.24
N ALA A 160 33.20 14.79 20.42
CA ALA A 160 33.67 13.90 21.48
C ALA A 160 35.13 13.49 21.23
N ASP A 161 35.47 13.11 20.00
CA ASP A 161 36.84 12.76 19.62
C ASP A 161 37.82 13.93 19.80
N ASP A 162 37.42 15.16 19.43
CA ASP A 162 38.23 16.37 19.66
C ASP A 162 38.44 16.66 21.16
N LEU A 163 37.41 16.48 21.97
CA LEU A 163 37.51 16.65 23.42
C LEU A 163 38.46 15.63 24.05
N ASP A 164 38.39 14.37 23.66
CA ASP A 164 39.28 13.32 24.16
C ASP A 164 40.74 13.61 23.78
N ALA A 165 40.99 13.97 22.51
CA ALA A 165 42.34 14.36 22.06
C ALA A 165 42.90 15.56 22.85
N ARG A 166 42.04 16.53 23.16
CA ARG A 166 42.41 17.71 23.94
C ARG A 166 42.66 17.37 25.41
N ILE A 167 41.87 16.47 26.01
CA ILE A 167 42.10 15.95 27.36
C ILE A 167 43.46 15.25 27.42
N ASP A 168 43.75 14.33 26.50
CA ASP A 168 45.03 13.62 26.44
C ASP A 168 46.22 14.57 26.32
N TYR A 169 46.12 15.56 25.42
CA TYR A 169 47.15 16.59 25.28
C TYR A 169 47.38 17.37 26.57
N THR A 170 46.31 17.81 27.24
CA THR A 170 46.42 18.57 28.49
C THR A 170 46.99 17.74 29.63
N GLN A 171 46.61 16.46 29.74
CA GLN A 171 47.15 15.53 30.73
C GLN A 171 48.65 15.31 30.52
N GLU A 172 49.07 15.04 29.28
CA GLU A 172 50.48 14.80 28.97
C GLU A 172 51.33 16.07 29.16
N SER A 173 50.80 17.25 28.79
CA SER A 173 51.46 18.54 29.03
C SER A 173 51.63 18.83 30.53
N THR A 174 50.57 18.59 31.32
CA THR A 174 50.59 18.78 32.77
C THR A 174 51.58 17.81 33.43
N LYS A 175 51.58 16.54 33.02
CA LYS A 175 52.54 15.53 33.47
C LYS A 175 53.99 15.94 33.21
N LYS A 176 54.30 16.43 32.00
CA LYS A 176 55.64 16.93 31.66
C LYS A 176 56.05 18.12 32.53
N THR A 177 55.12 19.02 32.80
CA THR A 177 55.37 20.19 33.65
C THR A 177 55.62 19.79 35.09
N LEU A 178 54.82 18.87 35.65
CA LEU A 178 55.03 18.33 36.99
C LEU A 178 56.36 17.57 37.10
N GLN A 179 56.73 16.76 36.10
CA GLN A 179 58.02 16.08 36.08
C GLN A 179 59.19 17.06 36.05
N ARG A 180 59.07 18.16 35.31
CA ARG A 180 60.08 19.23 35.29
C ARG A 180 60.19 19.91 36.66
N LEU A 181 59.07 20.31 37.24
CA LEU A 181 59.04 20.95 38.56
C LEU A 181 59.58 20.04 39.65
N ALA A 182 59.27 18.74 39.62
CA ALA A 182 59.83 17.77 40.56
C ALA A 182 61.37 17.72 40.48
N ARG A 183 61.93 17.64 39.27
CA ARG A 183 63.39 17.68 39.07
C ARG A 183 64.01 18.99 39.53
N GLU A 184 63.36 20.12 39.28
CA GLU A 184 63.81 21.44 39.74
C GLU A 184 63.80 21.53 41.28
N LEU A 185 62.76 20.98 41.93
CA LEU A 185 62.65 20.91 43.38
C LEU A 185 63.75 20.02 43.99
N ASP A 186 64.01 18.85 43.41
CA ASP A 186 65.08 17.95 43.86
C ASP A 186 66.46 18.62 43.73
N ALA A 187 66.70 19.32 42.62
CA ALA A 187 67.93 20.08 42.41
C ALA A 187 68.06 21.29 43.36
N GLN A 188 66.96 21.94 43.74
CA GLN A 188 66.97 22.97 44.78
C GLN A 188 67.26 22.37 46.16
N ARG A 189 66.62 21.24 46.50
CA ARG A 189 66.83 20.54 47.76
C ARG A 189 68.30 20.13 47.93
N ASN A 190 68.90 19.54 46.90
CA ASN A 190 70.31 19.14 46.95
C ASN A 190 71.24 20.33 47.15
N ARG A 191 71.02 21.44 46.43
CA ARG A 191 71.79 22.68 46.64
C ARG A 191 71.70 23.22 48.07
N VAL A 192 70.55 23.10 48.72
CA VAL A 192 70.38 23.50 50.12
C VAL A 192 71.13 22.55 51.05
N ILE A 193 71.09 21.24 50.80
CA ILE A 193 71.85 20.24 51.56
C ILE A 193 73.36 20.53 51.45
N ASP A 194 73.88 20.68 50.24
CA ASP A 194 75.29 21.01 50.00
C ASP A 194 75.70 22.27 50.77
N ARG A 195 74.84 23.30 50.77
CA ARG A 195 75.11 24.55 51.49
C ARG A 195 75.07 24.39 53.01
N ILE A 196 74.21 23.52 53.54
CA ILE A 196 74.19 23.20 54.97
C ILE A 196 75.48 22.49 55.36
N GLU A 197 75.92 21.50 54.58
CA GLU A 197 77.17 20.78 54.83
C GLU A 197 78.39 21.73 54.84
N GLU A 198 78.49 22.64 53.87
CA GLU A 198 79.52 23.69 53.83
C GLU A 198 79.50 24.60 55.07
N LEU A 199 78.31 24.96 55.54
CA LEU A 199 78.14 25.81 56.73
C LEU A 199 78.48 25.04 58.01
N GLU A 200 78.09 23.78 58.11
CA GLU A 200 78.44 22.89 59.22
C GLU A 200 79.97 22.74 59.33
N GLU A 201 80.67 22.53 58.21
CA GLU A 201 82.13 22.51 58.17
C GLU A 201 82.74 23.85 58.59
N THR A 202 82.20 24.96 58.10
CA THR A 202 82.66 26.31 58.48
C THR A 202 82.48 26.57 59.97
N VAL A 203 81.34 26.16 60.54
CA VAL A 203 81.05 26.31 61.98
C VAL A 203 81.98 25.42 62.81
N ALA A 204 82.21 24.17 62.40
CA ALA A 204 83.15 23.27 63.08
C ALA A 204 84.56 23.85 63.13
N ASN A 205 85.07 24.35 61.99
CA ASN A 205 86.38 25.00 61.91
C ASN A 205 86.47 26.28 62.75
N GLN A 206 85.38 27.05 62.84
CA GLN A 206 85.32 28.24 63.70
C GLN A 206 85.33 27.86 65.18
N GLN A 207 84.61 26.80 65.55
CA GLN A 207 84.56 26.30 66.92
C GLN A 207 85.94 25.80 67.38
N GLU A 208 86.64 25.02 66.55
CA GLU A 208 88.01 24.56 66.83
C GLU A 208 88.96 25.74 67.12
N ARG A 209 88.90 26.79 66.29
CA ARG A 209 89.70 28.00 66.52
C ARG A 209 89.34 28.74 67.81
N ILE A 210 88.07 28.76 68.19
CA ILE A 210 87.62 29.36 69.45
C ILE A 210 88.15 28.54 70.62
N ASP A 211 88.11 27.21 70.54
CA ASP A 211 88.62 26.31 71.56
C ASP A 211 90.15 26.47 71.73
N GLU A 212 90.91 26.53 70.62
CA GLU A 212 92.34 26.85 70.64
C GLU A 212 92.65 28.21 71.29
N GLN A 213 91.84 29.24 70.98
CA GLN A 213 91.98 30.57 71.59
C GLN A 213 91.66 30.54 73.09
N ALA A 214 90.66 29.77 73.51
CA ALA A 214 90.30 29.60 74.90
C ALA A 214 91.43 28.93 75.69
N GLU A 215 92.04 27.86 75.15
CA GLU A 215 93.20 27.20 75.77
C GLU A 215 94.40 28.16 75.91
N GLN A 216 94.65 28.99 74.90
CA GLN A 216 95.71 30.00 74.97
C GLN A 216 95.46 31.04 76.07
N ILE A 217 94.22 31.52 76.21
CA ILE A 217 93.85 32.47 77.25
C ILE A 217 94.00 31.82 78.63
N GLU A 218 93.48 30.61 78.83
CA GLU A 218 93.61 29.87 80.10
C GLU A 218 95.08 29.64 80.48
N GLY A 219 95.94 29.32 79.50
CA GLY A 219 97.38 29.20 79.70
C GLY A 219 98.06 30.51 80.09
N LEU A 220 97.64 31.64 79.51
CA LEU A 220 98.13 32.97 79.89
C LEU A 220 97.66 33.41 81.27
N GLU A 221 96.40 33.13 81.62
CA GLU A 221 95.86 33.39 82.95
C GLU A 221 96.58 32.55 84.01
N SER A 222 96.80 31.26 83.75
CA SER A 222 97.54 30.37 84.64
C SER A 222 98.97 30.87 84.91
N ARG A 223 99.66 31.40 83.89
CA ARG A 223 101.01 31.99 84.04
C ARG A 223 101.03 33.33 84.76
N ARG A 224 99.90 34.04 84.83
CA ARG A 224 99.79 35.35 85.49
C ARG A 224 99.69 35.25 87.01
N TRP A 225 99.34 34.08 87.55
CA TRP A 225 99.16 33.82 88.98
C TRP A 225 100.33 33.07 89.65
N PHE A 226 101.40 32.78 88.91
CA PHE A 226 102.69 32.30 89.44
C PHE A 226 103.76 33.38 89.26
#